data_AF-A0A6J7THB2-F1
#
_entry.id   AF-A0A6J7THB2-F1
#
_cell.length_a   1.000
_cell.length_b   1.000
_cell.length_c   1.000
_cell.angle_alpha   90.00
_cell.angle_beta   90.00
_cell.angle_gamma   90.00
#
_symmetry.space_group_name_H-M   'P 1'
#
loop_
_entity.id
_entity.type
_entity.pdbx_description
1 polymer ?
#
loop_
_entity_poly.entity_id
_entity_poly.type
_entity_poly.pdbx_seq_one_letter_code
_entity_poly.pdbx_strand_id
1 'polypeptide(L)'
;MVSLNELLVEPIENVIAAIEVKSPLDIEGEIGLPRGNIFHKDLSFPFREDNQTPGWGVETDDPRIFICGAGAIRGGGVSGIPGHNAAMAVLQASA
;
A
#
# COMPACT_ATOMS: atom_id res chain seq x y z
N MET A 1 -19.27 16.34 -13.87
CA MET A 1 -20.28 16.42 -12.80
C MET A 1 -21.59 15.77 -13.19
N VAL A 2 -22.16 16.04 -14.38
CA VAL A 2 -23.42 15.39 -14.85
C VAL A 2 -23.39 13.85 -14.69
N SER A 3 -22.36 13.19 -15.21
CA SER A 3 -22.19 11.73 -15.07
C SER A 3 -22.00 11.23 -13.62
N LEU A 4 -21.49 12.07 -12.71
CA LEU A 4 -21.33 11.69 -11.29
C LEU A 4 -22.68 11.78 -10.57
N ASN A 5 -23.43 12.85 -10.83
CA ASN A 5 -24.75 13.07 -10.23
C ASN A 5 -25.78 12.02 -10.66
N GLU A 6 -25.61 11.39 -11.82
CA GLU A 6 -26.43 10.25 -12.26
C GLU A 6 -26.28 9.02 -11.35
N LEU A 7 -25.19 8.91 -10.59
CA LEU A 7 -24.87 7.79 -9.70
C LEU A 7 -25.14 8.08 -8.22
N LEU A 8 -25.42 9.34 -7.88
CA LEU A 8 -25.63 9.78 -6.50
C LEU A 8 -27.12 9.89 -6.19
N VAL A 9 -27.49 9.66 -4.93
CA VAL A 9 -28.87 9.83 -4.45
C VAL A 9 -29.30 11.30 -4.55
N GLU A 10 -28.37 12.22 -4.29
CA GLU A 10 -28.56 13.67 -4.40
C GLU A 10 -27.40 14.30 -5.18
N PRO A 11 -27.65 15.30 -6.06
CA PRO A 11 -26.60 16.01 -6.77
C PRO A 11 -25.69 16.81 -5.82
N ILE A 12 -24.38 16.83 -6.08
CA ILE A 12 -23.39 17.46 -5.16
C ILE A 12 -22.77 18.75 -5.71
N GLU A 13 -23.07 19.15 -6.94
CA GLU A 13 -22.44 20.28 -7.63
C GLU A 13 -22.55 21.61 -6.86
N ASN A 14 -23.64 21.81 -6.13
CA ASN A 14 -23.90 23.04 -5.38
C ASN A 14 -23.26 23.06 -3.99
N VAL A 15 -22.62 21.97 -3.54
CA VAL A 15 -21.99 21.85 -2.22
C VAL A 15 -20.47 21.65 -2.28
N ILE A 16 -19.87 21.76 -3.47
CA ILE A 16 -18.42 21.63 -3.66
C ILE A 16 -17.75 23.00 -3.49
N ALA A 17 -16.87 23.11 -2.49
CA ALA A 17 -16.06 24.31 -2.27
C ALA A 17 -14.77 24.34 -3.12
N ALA A 18 -14.14 23.17 -3.34
CA ALA A 18 -12.93 23.02 -4.13
C ALA A 18 -12.78 21.57 -4.59
N ILE A 19 -12.04 21.34 -5.69
CA ILE A 19 -11.69 20.02 -6.21
C ILE A 19 -10.21 19.99 -6.54
N GLU A 20 -9.50 18.97 -6.07
CA GLU A 20 -8.20 18.57 -6.58
C GLU A 20 -8.34 17.21 -7.27
N VAL A 21 -7.73 17.06 -8.45
CA VAL A 21 -7.73 15.82 -9.21
C VAL A 21 -6.28 15.43 -9.45
N LYS A 22 -5.91 14.21 -9.06
CA LYS A 22 -4.59 13.62 -9.28
C LYS A 22 -4.77 12.33 -10.06
N SER A 23 -4.15 12.24 -11.23
CA SER A 23 -4.03 11.00 -11.98
C SER A 23 -2.96 10.09 -11.36
N PRO A 24 -2.92 8.80 -11.72
CA PRO A 24 -1.84 7.92 -11.31
C PRO A 24 -0.43 8.46 -11.62
N LEU A 25 -0.26 9.17 -12.74
CA LEU A 25 1.01 9.80 -13.12
C LEU A 25 1.36 10.99 -12.22
N ASP A 26 0.37 11.77 -11.81
CA ASP A 26 0.57 12.90 -10.88
C ASP A 26 1.03 12.37 -9.51
N ILE A 27 0.37 11.33 -8.99
CA ILE A 27 0.73 10.74 -7.68
C ILE A 27 2.09 10.05 -7.74
N GLU A 28 2.42 9.40 -8.86
CA GLU A 28 3.76 8.84 -9.09
C GLU A 28 4.84 9.92 -9.07
N GLY A 29 4.60 11.06 -9.74
CA GLY A 29 5.55 12.18 -9.76
C GLY A 29 5.67 12.94 -8.43
N GLU A 30 4.57 13.08 -7.68
CA GLU A 30 4.54 13.92 -6.48
C GLU A 30 4.97 13.19 -5.21
N ILE A 31 4.54 11.93 -5.04
CA ILE A 31 4.79 11.16 -3.81
C ILE A 31 5.49 9.82 -4.07
N GLY A 32 5.90 9.56 -5.31
CA GLY A 32 6.63 8.34 -5.65
C GLY A 32 5.78 7.08 -5.59
N LEU A 33 4.45 7.19 -5.80
CA LEU A 33 3.55 6.04 -5.81
C LEU A 33 3.56 5.36 -7.19
N PRO A 34 4.24 4.22 -7.37
CA PRO A 34 4.49 3.68 -8.71
C PRO A 34 3.17 3.38 -9.42
N ARG A 35 2.97 3.99 -10.60
CA ARG A 35 1.73 3.89 -11.39
C ARG A 35 0.45 4.20 -10.59
N GLY A 36 0.53 5.00 -9.53
CA GLY A 36 -0.58 5.28 -8.63
C GLY A 36 -1.06 4.10 -7.77
N ASN A 37 -0.27 3.03 -7.65
CA ASN A 37 -0.67 1.84 -6.89
C ASN A 37 -0.50 2.06 -5.37
N ILE A 38 -1.62 2.17 -4.64
CA ILE A 38 -1.64 2.36 -3.18
C ILE A 38 -0.99 1.22 -2.37
N PHE A 39 -0.78 0.06 -3.00
CA PHE A 39 -0.09 -1.08 -2.39
C PHE A 39 1.40 -1.14 -2.76
N HIS A 40 1.89 -0.20 -3.57
CA HIS A 40 3.26 -0.09 -4.09
C HIS A 40 3.73 -1.28 -4.97
N LYS A 41 3.02 -2.40 -4.93
CA LYS A 41 3.22 -3.61 -5.73
C LYS A 41 1.90 -4.37 -5.89
N ASP A 42 1.92 -5.46 -6.65
CA ASP A 42 0.76 -6.35 -6.76
C ASP A 42 0.45 -7.05 -5.43
N LEU A 43 -0.84 -7.21 -5.14
CA LEU A 43 -1.29 -7.92 -3.96
C LEU A 43 -0.80 -9.38 -3.99
N SER A 44 -0.33 -9.84 -2.84
CA SER A 44 0.07 -11.23 -2.64
C SER A 44 -0.93 -11.89 -1.70
N PHE A 45 -1.18 -13.20 -1.88
CA PHE A 45 -1.95 -13.96 -0.90
C PHE A 45 -1.24 -13.91 0.47
N PRO A 46 -2.02 -13.95 1.57
CA PRO A 46 -1.43 -13.78 2.90
C PRO A 46 -0.61 -15.02 3.33
N PHE A 47 -0.89 -16.17 2.73
CA PHE A 47 -0.22 -17.42 3.00
C PHE A 47 1.14 -17.48 2.31
N ARG A 48 2.06 -18.22 2.92
CA ARG A 48 3.36 -18.54 2.32
C ARG A 48 3.14 -19.66 1.30
N GLU A 49 3.76 -19.53 0.12
CA GLU A 49 3.81 -20.61 -0.87
C GLU A 49 4.77 -21.71 -0.39
N ASP A 50 4.51 -22.97 -0.76
CA ASP A 50 5.25 -24.13 -0.21
C ASP A 50 6.77 -24.09 -0.45
N ASN A 51 7.20 -23.42 -1.51
CA ASN A 51 8.60 -23.31 -1.91
C ASN A 51 9.32 -22.06 -1.34
N GLN A 52 8.67 -21.24 -0.52
CA GLN A 52 9.26 -20.02 0.02
C GLN A 52 9.99 -20.26 1.35
N THR A 53 11.15 -19.62 1.50
CA THR A 53 11.89 -19.60 2.77
C THR A 53 10.99 -19.03 3.88
N PRO A 54 10.97 -19.63 5.09
CA PRO A 54 10.27 -19.07 6.23
C PRO A 54 10.77 -17.65 6.54
N GLY A 55 9.84 -16.73 6.81
CA GLY A 55 10.15 -15.35 7.13
C GLY A 55 8.89 -14.55 7.43
N TRP A 56 9.08 -13.33 7.90
CA TRP A 56 8.03 -12.37 8.23
C TRP A 56 7.43 -11.70 6.98
N GLY A 57 8.06 -11.86 5.81
CA GLY A 57 7.61 -11.33 4.50
C GLY A 57 7.94 -9.86 4.28
N VAL A 58 8.90 -9.37 5.04
CA VAL A 58 9.38 -7.99 5.07
C VAL A 58 10.88 -7.91 4.78
N GLU A 59 11.54 -9.06 4.71
CA GLU A 59 12.95 -9.22 4.39
C GLU A 59 13.25 -8.71 2.98
N THR A 60 14.43 -8.10 2.82
CA THR A 60 15.00 -7.72 1.52
C THR A 60 16.24 -8.56 1.23
N ASP A 61 16.94 -8.24 0.15
CA ASP A 61 18.24 -8.83 -0.18
C ASP A 61 19.38 -8.34 0.74
N ASP A 62 19.24 -7.16 1.38
CA ASP A 62 20.15 -6.74 2.46
C ASP A 62 19.61 -7.20 3.82
N PRO A 63 20.40 -7.96 4.61
CA PRO A 63 19.95 -8.52 5.90
C PRO A 63 19.64 -7.47 6.98
N ARG A 64 19.94 -6.19 6.74
CA ARG A 64 19.70 -5.07 7.67
C ARG A 64 18.58 -4.14 7.22
N ILE A 65 17.96 -4.41 6.07
CA ILE A 65 16.89 -3.59 5.50
C ILE A 65 15.60 -4.41 5.45
N PHE A 66 14.52 -3.85 6.00
CA PHE A 66 13.19 -4.48 6.04
C PHE A 66 12.12 -3.51 5.55
N ILE A 67 11.08 -4.03 4.88
CA ILE A 67 9.94 -3.24 4.38
C ILE A 67 8.84 -3.19 5.45
N CYS A 68 8.57 -2.00 5.97
CA CYS A 68 7.55 -1.77 7.00
C CYS A 68 6.24 -1.14 6.47
N GLY A 69 6.09 -0.99 5.16
CA GLY A 69 4.97 -0.31 4.51
C GLY A 69 4.09 -1.21 3.62
N ALA A 70 3.20 -0.58 2.85
CA ALA A 70 2.23 -1.26 1.99
C ALA A 70 2.87 -2.22 0.96
N GLY A 71 4.12 -1.97 0.56
CA GLY A 71 4.89 -2.82 -0.34
C GLY A 71 5.41 -4.14 0.25
N ALA A 72 5.19 -4.43 1.54
CA ALA A 72 5.57 -5.71 2.13
C ALA A 72 4.68 -6.87 1.62
N ILE A 73 5.13 -8.12 1.75
CA ILE A 73 4.21 -9.27 1.60
C ILE A 73 3.23 -9.20 2.77
N ARG A 74 1.91 -9.30 2.48
CA ARG A 74 0.81 -8.97 3.42
C ARG A 74 0.73 -7.48 3.79
N GLY A 75 1.28 -6.60 2.95
CA GLY A 75 1.13 -5.16 3.11
C GLY A 75 -0.17 -4.60 2.55
N GLY A 76 -0.48 -3.37 2.96
CA GLY A 76 -1.61 -2.61 2.45
C GLY A 76 -2.73 -2.34 3.47
N GLY A 77 -3.70 -1.54 3.03
CA GLY A 77 -4.98 -1.36 3.71
C GLY A 77 -4.91 -0.77 5.12
N VAL A 78 -3.85 -0.02 5.44
CA VAL A 78 -3.63 0.57 6.77
C VAL A 78 -3.67 -0.48 7.90
N SER A 79 -3.25 -1.72 7.59
CA SER A 79 -3.40 -2.87 8.50
C SER A 79 -2.45 -2.89 9.70
N GLY A 80 -1.33 -2.17 9.64
CA GLY A 80 -0.25 -2.23 10.63
C GLY A 80 0.60 -3.52 10.60
N ILE A 81 0.20 -4.52 9.81
CA ILE A 81 0.89 -5.82 9.70
C ILE A 81 2.36 -5.66 9.26
N PRO A 82 2.69 -4.88 8.20
CA PRO A 82 4.08 -4.74 7.78
C PRO A 82 4.98 -4.12 8.85
N GLY A 83 4.48 -3.14 9.60
CA GLY A 83 5.22 -2.50 10.67
C GLY A 83 5.51 -3.48 11.82
N HIS A 84 4.50 -4.24 12.24
CA HIS A 84 4.66 -5.29 13.23
C HIS A 84 5.68 -6.36 12.77
N ASN A 85 5.52 -6.88 11.55
CA ASN A 85 6.39 -7.91 11.00
C ASN A 85 7.84 -7.44 10.86
N ALA A 86 8.07 -6.21 10.41
CA ALA A 86 9.41 -5.62 10.33
C ALA A 86 10.06 -5.52 11.71
N ALA A 87 9.31 -5.11 12.74
CA ALA A 87 9.82 -5.08 14.11
C ALA A 87 10.20 -6.49 14.62
N MET A 88 9.36 -7.49 14.36
CA MET A 88 9.63 -8.88 14.75
C MET A 88 10.85 -9.46 14.01
N ALA A 89 10.99 -9.17 12.72
CA ALA A 89 12.16 -9.58 11.93
C ALA A 89 13.46 -9.00 12.49
N VAL A 90 13.46 -7.71 12.87
CA VAL A 90 14.62 -7.06 13.51
C VAL A 90 14.97 -7.71 14.85
N LEU A 91 13.97 -7.98 15.69
CA LEU A 91 14.18 -8.64 16.98
C LEU A 91 14.77 -10.05 16.81
N GLN A 92 14.30 -10.80 15.82
CA GLN A 92 14.81 -12.13 15.51
C GLN A 92 16.25 -12.09 14.95
N ALA A 93 16.57 -11.11 14.09
CA ALA A 93 17.91 -10.96 13.53
C ALA A 93 18.96 -10.46 14.54
N SER A 94 18.50 -9.88 15.66
CA SER A 94 19.35 -9.35 16.73
C SER A 94 19.58 -10.35 17.88
N ALA A 95 18.94 -11.52 17.81
CA ALA A 95 19.08 -12.60 18.79
C ALA A 95 20.19 -13.58 18.38
#